data_AF-A0A819ZEG4-F1
#
_entry.id   AF-A0A819ZEG4-F1
#
_cell.length_a   1.000
_cell.length_b   1.000
_cell.length_c   1.000
_cell.angle_alpha   90.00
_cell.angle_beta   90.00
_cell.angle_gamma   90.00
#
_symmetry.space_group_name_H-M   'P 1'
#
loop_
_entity.id
_entity.type
_entity.pdbx_description
1 polymer ?
#
loop_
_entity_poly.entity_id
_entity_poly.type
_entity_poly.pdbx_seq_one_letter_code
_entity_poly.pdbx_strand_id
1 'polypeptide(L)'
;METNSNLLVPMIYEHRSKILNSKCNELHAPENNLTNCSSASLVYTYSWLNAALFTLQPQSLMYCAIPKIASKTLISLMMYVHVRDIVTHLNNNPKNISLNGTRAEQFIDIPRLIAELQKNGISIPKTKGSISFSSLMQTYLHLLRFESINSTSPSLYFNPWRLSLKNIFRSMDFRSVSNLSDIFSPSFTRIMFVRHPFERLASAYKERIAKLEKDRIQPEPYYDGIRKLICRRYTHFHWAGDPMGRDHPCENFIPPFKHFVIFILTNTETSFGVARMDAHWQPYTVVCQVCKFKYNFIGKYETFNNDFNSLLKRLNVSDWNNEKRRGASSHNTWDYQQLFSSLPDDLICQLKRLYSDDLQLFNYRIEDYVKRCTLTCWS
;
A
#
# COMPACT_ATOMS: atom_id res chain seq x y z
N MET A 1 -38.17 -6.30 -8.98
CA MET A 1 -37.06 -6.95 -9.71
C MET A 1 -35.76 -6.51 -9.06
N GLU A 2 -35.36 -7.18 -7.98
CA GLU A 2 -34.02 -7.01 -7.40
C GLU A 2 -33.03 -7.74 -8.29
N THR A 3 -32.29 -7.00 -9.10
CA THR A 3 -31.24 -7.58 -9.95
C THR A 3 -30.14 -8.19 -9.08
N ASN A 4 -29.73 -9.41 -9.44
CA ASN A 4 -28.65 -10.26 -8.90
C ASN A 4 -27.26 -9.58 -8.77
N SER A 5 -27.16 -8.42 -8.12
CA SER A 5 -25.92 -7.67 -7.94
C SER A 5 -24.91 -8.42 -7.05
N ASN A 6 -25.40 -9.24 -6.11
CA ASN A 6 -24.53 -10.00 -5.20
C ASN A 6 -23.78 -11.16 -5.89
N LEU A 7 -24.28 -11.71 -7.01
CA LEU A 7 -23.58 -12.74 -7.79
C LEU A 7 -22.53 -12.14 -8.75
N LEU A 8 -22.74 -10.91 -9.23
CA LEU A 8 -21.83 -10.21 -10.14
C LEU A 8 -20.52 -9.78 -9.46
N VAL A 9 -20.57 -9.48 -8.17
CA VAL A 9 -19.43 -8.95 -7.41
C VAL A 9 -18.29 -9.98 -7.25
N PRO A 10 -18.52 -11.23 -6.77
CA PRO A 10 -17.49 -12.27 -6.77
C PRO A 10 -16.93 -12.53 -8.18
N MET A 11 -17.79 -12.53 -9.20
CA MET A 11 -17.38 -12.75 -10.59
C MET A 11 -16.40 -11.69 -11.09
N ILE A 12 -16.57 -10.40 -10.76
CA ILE A 12 -15.67 -9.33 -11.22
C ILE A 12 -14.23 -9.54 -10.71
N TYR A 13 -14.05 -9.87 -9.43
CA TYR A 13 -12.70 -10.02 -8.87
C TYR A 13 -12.06 -11.35 -9.25
N GLU A 14 -12.83 -12.44 -9.30
CA GLU A 14 -12.34 -13.70 -9.87
C GLU A 14 -11.92 -13.51 -11.31
N HIS A 15 -12.69 -12.76 -12.10
CA HIS A 15 -12.38 -12.43 -13.48
C HIS A 15 -11.09 -11.61 -13.59
N ARG A 16 -10.91 -10.56 -12.75
CA ARG A 16 -9.65 -9.79 -12.69
C ARG A 16 -8.45 -10.68 -12.36
N SER A 17 -8.57 -11.55 -11.36
CA SER A 17 -7.51 -12.50 -10.99
C SER A 17 -7.22 -13.51 -12.10
N LYS A 18 -8.24 -14.04 -12.79
CA LYS A 18 -8.09 -14.98 -13.92
C LYS A 18 -7.41 -14.31 -15.12
N ILE A 19 -7.85 -13.12 -15.50
CA ILE A 19 -7.22 -12.33 -16.58
C ILE A 19 -5.75 -12.06 -16.25
N LEU A 20 -5.46 -11.62 -15.02
CA LEU A 20 -4.10 -11.35 -14.58
C LEU A 20 -3.22 -12.59 -14.75
N ASN A 21 -3.67 -13.74 -14.25
CA ASN A 21 -2.92 -14.99 -14.34
C ASN A 21 -2.70 -15.43 -15.81
N SER A 22 -3.71 -15.29 -16.68
CA SER A 22 -3.56 -15.59 -18.12
C SER A 22 -2.48 -14.73 -18.76
N LYS A 23 -2.56 -13.42 -18.57
CA LYS A 23 -1.59 -12.45 -19.13
C LYS A 23 -0.18 -12.66 -18.59
N CYS A 24 -0.03 -13.01 -17.31
CA CYS A 24 1.26 -13.36 -16.74
C CYS A 24 1.90 -14.58 -17.40
N ASN A 25 1.10 -15.59 -17.78
CA ASN A 25 1.59 -16.77 -18.50
C ASN A 25 1.99 -16.43 -19.95
N GLU A 26 1.37 -15.43 -20.57
CA GLU A 26 1.72 -14.95 -21.92
C GLU A 26 3.01 -14.11 -21.90
N LEU A 27 3.26 -13.37 -20.82
CA LEU A 27 4.42 -12.48 -20.67
C LEU A 27 5.69 -13.20 -20.17
N HIS A 28 5.57 -14.36 -19.53
CA HIS A 28 6.72 -15.09 -18.96
C HIS A 28 6.58 -16.61 -19.10
N ALA A 29 7.63 -17.26 -19.63
CA ALA A 29 7.85 -18.69 -19.43
C ALA A 29 8.14 -18.98 -17.94
N PRO A 30 7.74 -20.14 -17.39
CA PRO A 30 7.92 -20.43 -15.97
C PRO A 30 9.40 -20.49 -15.60
N GLU A 31 9.84 -19.57 -14.73
CA GLU A 31 11.09 -19.77 -13.98
C GLU A 31 10.89 -20.89 -12.97
N ASN A 32 11.78 -21.88 -13.03
CA ASN A 32 11.73 -23.11 -12.24
C ASN A 32 11.78 -22.86 -10.72
N ASN A 33 11.05 -23.74 -10.04
CA ASN A 33 10.93 -23.96 -8.61
C ASN A 33 12.18 -23.59 -7.77
N LEU A 34 11.99 -22.66 -6.83
CA LEU A 34 12.84 -22.58 -5.64
C LEU A 34 12.59 -23.82 -4.77
N THR A 35 13.55 -24.74 -4.76
CA THR A 35 13.56 -25.95 -3.95
C THR A 35 13.85 -25.68 -2.48
N ASN A 36 13.28 -26.55 -1.64
CA ASN A 36 13.38 -26.63 -0.18
C ASN A 36 14.78 -26.39 0.40
N CYS A 37 14.84 -25.57 1.45
CA CYS A 37 15.90 -25.63 2.47
C CYS A 37 15.24 -25.85 3.84
N SER A 38 15.74 -26.84 4.59
CA SER A 38 15.24 -27.21 5.93
C SER A 38 15.97 -26.49 7.07
N SER A 39 15.17 -26.06 8.04
CA SER A 39 15.40 -25.93 9.49
C SER A 39 16.60 -25.11 10.01
N ALA A 40 16.38 -23.79 10.08
CA ALA A 40 16.26 -23.08 11.34
C ALA A 40 15.18 -21.99 11.14
N SER A 41 14.27 -21.78 12.09
CA SER A 41 13.20 -20.77 11.97
C SER A 41 13.76 -19.36 12.15
N LEU A 42 14.60 -18.92 11.22
CA LEU A 42 15.10 -17.56 11.12
C LEU A 42 14.10 -16.74 10.31
N VAL A 43 13.65 -15.62 10.86
CA VAL A 43 12.80 -14.66 10.13
C VAL A 43 13.68 -13.91 9.15
N TYR A 44 13.49 -14.15 7.85
CA TYR A 44 14.22 -13.46 6.80
C TYR A 44 13.48 -12.21 6.36
N THR A 45 14.21 -11.11 6.21
CA THR A 45 13.67 -9.89 5.59
C THR A 45 14.01 -9.89 4.11
N TYR A 46 12.99 -9.82 3.27
CA TYR A 46 13.13 -9.79 1.83
C TYR A 46 12.93 -8.35 1.35
N SER A 47 14.02 -7.68 0.97
CA SER A 47 13.98 -6.29 0.49
C SER A 47 13.08 -6.10 -0.73
N TRP A 48 12.92 -7.14 -1.55
CA TRP A 48 12.04 -7.19 -2.71
C TRP A 48 10.55 -7.38 -2.34
N LEU A 49 10.24 -7.88 -1.13
CA LEU A 49 8.87 -8.18 -0.72
C LEU A 49 8.21 -6.92 -0.17
N ASN A 50 7.36 -6.28 -0.96
CA ASN A 50 6.62 -5.10 -0.52
C ASN A 50 5.22 -5.45 0.02
N ALA A 51 5.16 -6.28 1.07
CA ALA A 51 3.90 -6.78 1.61
C ALA A 51 3.79 -6.70 3.15
N ALA A 52 2.56 -6.53 3.60
CA ALA A 52 2.13 -6.79 4.99
C ALA A 52 1.52 -8.19 5.06
N LEU A 53 1.96 -8.99 6.02
CA LEU A 53 1.57 -10.39 6.21
C LEU A 53 0.93 -10.54 7.58
N PHE A 54 -0.16 -11.31 7.62
CA PHE A 54 -0.90 -11.63 8.83
C PHE A 54 -1.14 -13.12 8.85
N THR A 55 -0.51 -13.82 9.80
CA THR A 55 -0.55 -15.28 9.89
C THR A 55 -1.47 -15.74 11.01
N LEU A 56 -2.62 -16.31 10.64
CA LEU A 56 -3.49 -17.00 11.59
C LEU A 56 -4.26 -18.09 10.85
N GLN A 57 -4.05 -19.36 11.20
CA GLN A 57 -4.85 -20.44 10.62
C GLN A 57 -6.30 -20.35 11.11
N PRO A 58 -7.33 -20.53 10.25
CA PRO A 58 -7.26 -20.98 8.85
C PRO A 58 -7.14 -19.85 7.80
N GLN A 59 -7.13 -18.57 8.19
CA GLN A 59 -7.14 -17.43 7.27
C GLN A 59 -5.90 -16.55 7.41
N SER A 60 -4.86 -16.85 6.62
CA SER A 60 -3.69 -15.98 6.48
C SER A 60 -3.91 -14.92 5.39
N LEU A 61 -3.47 -13.69 5.62
CA LEU A 61 -3.62 -12.57 4.70
C LEU A 61 -2.27 -12.03 4.24
N MET A 62 -2.18 -11.66 2.98
CA MET A 62 -1.06 -10.90 2.42
C MET A 62 -1.62 -9.71 1.65
N TYR A 63 -1.12 -8.51 1.97
CA TYR A 63 -1.46 -7.30 1.23
C TYR A 63 -0.20 -6.66 0.65
N CYS A 64 -0.13 -6.47 -0.66
CA CYS A 64 0.95 -5.65 -1.25
C CYS A 64 0.70 -4.18 -0.91
N ALA A 65 1.63 -3.55 -0.19
CA ALA A 65 1.43 -2.24 0.39
C ALA A 65 2.28 -1.17 -0.29
N ILE A 66 1.69 -0.35 -1.16
CA ILE A 66 2.31 0.90 -1.58
C ILE A 66 1.90 2.00 -0.60
N PRO A 67 2.82 2.68 0.09
CA PRO A 67 2.46 3.65 1.12
C PRO A 67 1.53 4.77 0.59
N LYS A 68 0.26 4.76 1.01
CA LYS A 68 -0.74 5.82 0.75
C LYS A 68 -1.82 5.80 1.83
N ILE A 69 -2.60 6.88 1.95
CA ILE A 69 -3.81 6.98 2.78
C ILE A 69 -4.74 5.76 2.65
N ALA A 70 -5.11 5.32 1.44
CA ALA A 70 -6.02 4.17 1.33
C ALA A 70 -5.32 2.83 1.61
N SER A 71 -3.99 2.74 1.49
CA SER A 71 -3.24 1.62 2.06
C SER A 71 -3.35 1.59 3.58
N LYS A 72 -3.45 2.77 4.25
CA LYS A 72 -3.73 2.82 5.70
C LYS A 72 -5.03 2.13 6.06
N THR A 73 -6.10 2.41 5.30
CA THR A 73 -7.39 1.74 5.45
C THR A 73 -7.29 0.23 5.29
N LEU A 74 -6.58 -0.22 4.25
CA LEU A 74 -6.47 -1.64 3.91
C LEU A 74 -5.71 -2.41 4.98
N ILE A 75 -4.58 -1.92 5.47
CA ILE A 75 -3.89 -2.55 6.59
C ILE A 75 -4.71 -2.46 7.88
N SER A 76 -5.36 -1.33 8.20
CA SER A 76 -6.23 -1.26 9.39
C SER A 76 -7.32 -2.34 9.31
N LEU A 77 -7.87 -2.60 8.12
CA LEU A 77 -8.79 -3.72 7.89
C LEU A 77 -8.12 -5.08 8.07
N MET A 78 -6.94 -5.31 7.50
CA MET A 78 -6.24 -6.60 7.66
C MET A 78 -5.91 -6.86 9.14
N MET A 79 -5.48 -5.83 9.87
CA MET A 79 -5.25 -5.89 11.32
C MET A 79 -6.53 -6.21 12.07
N TYR A 80 -7.64 -5.55 11.71
CA TYR A 80 -8.93 -5.81 12.31
C TYR A 80 -9.34 -7.27 12.14
N VAL A 81 -9.23 -7.80 10.93
CA VAL A 81 -9.56 -9.21 10.62
C VAL A 81 -8.65 -10.14 11.43
N HIS A 82 -7.35 -9.87 11.44
CA HIS A 82 -6.39 -10.67 12.19
C HIS A 82 -6.70 -10.72 13.69
N VAL A 83 -6.93 -9.57 14.32
CA VAL A 83 -7.26 -9.50 15.76
C VAL A 83 -8.62 -10.11 16.05
N ARG A 84 -9.63 -9.88 15.20
CA ARG A 84 -10.95 -10.51 15.32
C ARG A 84 -10.80 -12.03 15.33
N ASP A 85 -10.02 -12.59 14.43
CA ASP A 85 -9.89 -14.05 14.28
C ASP A 85 -9.09 -14.65 15.45
N ILE A 86 -8.07 -13.96 15.97
CA ILE A 86 -7.38 -14.33 17.23
C ILE A 86 -8.39 -14.38 18.38
N VAL A 87 -9.20 -13.33 18.54
CA VAL A 87 -10.18 -13.23 19.62
C VAL A 87 -11.24 -14.32 19.51
N THR A 88 -11.79 -14.57 18.31
CA THR A 88 -12.75 -15.66 18.08
C THR A 88 -12.13 -17.02 18.39
N HIS A 89 -10.88 -17.27 17.98
CA HIS A 89 -10.18 -18.51 18.27
C HIS A 89 -10.00 -18.74 19.78
N LEU A 90 -9.62 -17.69 20.53
CA LEU A 90 -9.46 -17.75 21.98
C LEU A 90 -10.79 -17.93 22.71
N ASN A 91 -11.86 -17.25 22.27
CA ASN A 91 -13.20 -17.36 22.85
C ASN A 91 -13.83 -18.75 22.69
N ASN A 92 -13.60 -19.40 21.54
CA ASN A 92 -14.06 -20.76 21.31
C ASN A 92 -13.29 -21.81 22.15
N ASN A 93 -12.22 -21.40 22.84
CA ASN A 93 -11.41 -22.24 23.72
C ASN A 93 -11.23 -21.58 25.11
N PRO A 94 -12.31 -21.47 25.93
CA PRO A 94 -12.36 -20.61 27.12
C PRO A 94 -11.36 -20.95 28.23
N LYS A 95 -10.73 -22.13 28.21
CA LYS A 95 -9.59 -22.47 29.09
C LYS A 95 -8.33 -21.62 28.82
N ASN A 96 -8.33 -20.79 27.78
CA ASN A 96 -7.16 -20.05 27.28
C ASN A 96 -7.21 -18.53 27.53
N ILE A 97 -8.21 -18.00 28.25
CA ILE A 97 -8.41 -16.56 28.41
C ILE A 97 -7.93 -16.12 29.79
N SER A 98 -6.70 -15.60 29.85
CA SER A 98 -6.16 -14.92 31.02
C SER A 98 -5.24 -13.80 30.55
N LEU A 99 -5.36 -12.61 31.17
CA LEU A 99 -4.45 -11.48 30.94
C LEU A 99 -3.02 -11.76 31.40
N ASN A 100 -2.83 -12.79 32.24
CA ASN A 100 -1.55 -13.29 32.74
C ASN A 100 -1.28 -14.73 32.23
N GLY A 101 -1.99 -15.16 31.19
CA GLY A 101 -1.94 -16.51 30.65
C GLY A 101 -1.01 -16.57 29.46
N THR A 102 -0.08 -17.51 29.48
CA THR A 102 0.98 -17.74 28.48
C THR A 102 0.51 -17.93 27.04
N ARG A 103 -0.80 -18.04 26.76
CA ARG A 103 -1.35 -18.42 25.45
C ARG A 103 -1.89 -17.25 24.62
N ALA A 104 -2.54 -16.24 25.21
CA ALA A 104 -2.91 -15.03 24.48
C ALA A 104 -1.67 -14.15 24.20
N GLU A 105 -0.75 -14.13 25.17
CA GLU A 105 0.56 -13.48 25.04
C GLU A 105 1.38 -14.04 23.87
N GLN A 106 1.16 -15.29 23.43
CA GLN A 106 1.81 -15.85 22.24
C GLN A 106 1.50 -15.06 20.97
N PHE A 107 0.32 -14.45 20.88
CA PHE A 107 -0.13 -13.72 19.69
C PHE A 107 -0.03 -12.19 19.88
N ILE A 108 -0.31 -11.70 21.10
CA ILE A 108 -0.44 -10.27 21.40
C ILE A 108 0.36 -9.89 22.65
N ASP A 109 1.23 -8.90 22.56
CA ASP A 109 1.87 -8.27 23.72
C ASP A 109 0.86 -7.31 24.41
N ILE A 110 0.16 -7.86 25.41
CA ILE A 110 -0.91 -7.18 26.14
C ILE A 110 -0.41 -5.96 26.93
N PRO A 111 0.67 -6.04 27.74
CA PRO A 111 1.19 -4.87 28.45
C PRO A 111 1.54 -3.73 27.50
N ARG A 112 2.20 -4.04 26.38
CA ARG A 112 2.57 -3.02 25.39
C ARG A 112 1.35 -2.40 24.72
N LEU A 113 0.34 -3.20 24.39
CA LEU A 113 -0.92 -2.69 23.83
C LEU A 113 -1.62 -1.73 24.79
N ILE A 114 -1.72 -2.10 26.08
CA ILE A 114 -2.32 -1.23 27.11
C ILE A 114 -1.56 0.09 27.22
N ALA A 115 -0.23 0.05 27.30
CA ALA A 115 0.60 1.25 27.40
C ALA A 115 0.41 2.18 26.21
N GLU A 116 0.36 1.64 24.99
CA GLU A 116 0.13 2.43 23.78
C GLU A 116 -1.29 3.02 23.72
N LEU A 117 -2.32 2.28 24.12
CA LEU A 117 -3.69 2.81 24.20
C LEU A 117 -3.77 3.97 25.19
N GLN A 118 -3.20 3.80 26.38
CA GLN A 118 -3.17 4.84 27.42
C GLN A 118 -2.39 6.08 27.00
N LYS A 119 -1.24 5.90 26.33
CA LYS A 119 -0.45 7.01 25.76
C LYS A 119 -1.25 7.87 24.79
N ASN A 120 -2.23 7.28 24.11
CA ASN A 120 -3.12 7.97 23.17
C ASN A 120 -4.46 8.39 23.81
N GLY A 121 -4.54 8.43 25.15
CA GLY A 121 -5.71 8.92 25.89
C GLY A 121 -6.92 7.98 25.87
N ILE A 122 -6.74 6.71 25.49
CA ILE A 122 -7.84 5.75 25.41
C ILE A 122 -8.04 5.08 26.77
N SER A 123 -9.23 5.26 27.34
CA SER A 123 -9.65 4.55 28.55
C SER A 123 -10.16 3.15 28.21
N ILE A 124 -9.68 2.14 28.95
CA ILE A 124 -10.10 0.75 28.79
C ILE A 124 -11.12 0.44 29.90
N PRO A 125 -12.35 0.00 29.55
CA PRO A 125 -13.36 -0.37 30.53
C PRO A 125 -12.84 -1.45 31.49
N LYS A 126 -13.00 -1.23 32.80
CA LYS A 126 -12.64 -2.19 33.85
C LYS A 126 -13.89 -2.95 34.30
N THR A 127 -13.77 -4.26 34.48
CA THR A 127 -14.78 -5.11 35.11
C THR A 127 -14.32 -5.49 36.51
N LYS A 128 -15.12 -5.17 37.55
CA LYS A 128 -14.77 -5.45 38.96
C LYS A 128 -13.38 -4.94 39.37
N GLY A 129 -12.98 -3.75 38.89
CA GLY A 129 -11.70 -3.13 39.22
C GLY A 129 -10.49 -3.59 38.39
N SER A 130 -10.62 -4.63 37.55
CA SER A 130 -9.57 -5.12 36.66
C SER A 130 -9.92 -4.93 35.18
N ILE A 131 -8.94 -4.71 34.32
CA ILE A 131 -9.13 -4.78 32.87
C ILE A 131 -9.45 -6.24 32.52
N SER A 132 -10.34 -6.51 31.57
CA SER A 132 -10.53 -7.85 31.02
C SER A 132 -9.95 -7.94 29.62
N PHE A 133 -9.43 -9.12 29.22
CA PHE A 133 -8.93 -9.35 27.86
C PHE A 133 -10.01 -9.03 26.80
N SER A 134 -11.26 -9.44 27.07
CA SER A 134 -12.40 -9.16 26.19
C SER A 134 -12.65 -7.66 26.04
N SER A 135 -12.69 -6.90 27.15
CA SER A 135 -12.87 -5.44 27.13
C SER A 135 -11.75 -4.74 26.36
N LEU A 136 -10.50 -5.13 26.58
CA LEU A 136 -9.34 -4.58 25.88
C LEU A 136 -9.41 -4.82 24.36
N MET A 137 -9.67 -6.06 23.95
CA MET A 137 -9.75 -6.43 22.54
C MET A 137 -10.93 -5.79 21.83
N GLN A 138 -12.10 -5.69 22.49
CA GLN A 138 -13.26 -4.99 21.94
C GLN A 138 -13.00 -3.50 21.75
N THR A 139 -12.34 -2.85 22.71
CA THR A 139 -11.89 -1.45 22.54
C THR A 139 -10.97 -1.31 21.34
N TYR A 140 -9.97 -2.19 21.20
CA TYR A 140 -9.04 -2.14 20.07
C TYR A 140 -9.72 -2.36 18.72
N LEU A 141 -10.58 -3.38 18.61
CA LEU A 141 -11.36 -3.67 17.40
C LEU A 141 -12.30 -2.51 17.05
N HIS A 142 -12.93 -1.88 18.04
CA HIS A 142 -13.76 -0.69 17.83
C HIS A 142 -12.93 0.46 17.26
N LEU A 143 -11.76 0.76 17.83
CA LEU A 143 -10.88 1.80 17.30
C LEU A 143 -10.49 1.54 15.85
N LEU A 144 -10.12 0.29 15.51
CA LEU A 144 -9.82 -0.10 14.13
C LEU A 144 -11.02 0.01 13.19
N ARG A 145 -12.27 -0.10 13.66
CA ARG A 145 -13.47 0.10 12.84
C ARG A 145 -13.82 1.56 12.63
N PHE A 146 -13.52 2.43 13.60
CA PHE A 146 -13.95 3.84 13.63
C PHE A 146 -12.85 4.86 13.31
N GLU A 147 -11.61 4.42 13.12
CA GLU A 147 -10.47 5.28 12.74
C GLU A 147 -10.83 6.18 11.53
N SER A 148 -10.70 7.50 11.73
CA SER A 148 -10.80 8.51 10.67
C SER A 148 -9.44 8.70 10.01
N ILE A 149 -9.41 8.73 8.68
CA ILE A 149 -8.17 9.00 7.94
C ILE A 149 -7.96 10.50 7.71
N ASN A 150 -8.92 11.33 8.14
CA ASN A 150 -8.83 12.77 7.99
C ASN A 150 -8.00 13.37 9.13
N SER A 151 -6.80 13.88 8.80
CA SER A 151 -5.86 14.55 9.73
C SER A 151 -6.45 15.74 10.48
N THR A 152 -7.58 16.30 10.04
CA THR A 152 -8.28 17.41 10.72
C THR A 152 -9.41 16.95 11.65
N SER A 153 -9.66 15.65 11.75
CA SER A 153 -10.70 15.12 12.64
C SER A 153 -10.22 15.12 14.09
N PRO A 154 -11.01 15.61 15.07
CA PRO A 154 -10.65 15.55 16.49
C PRO A 154 -10.45 14.12 17.03
N SER A 155 -10.96 13.10 16.32
CA SER A 155 -10.80 11.68 16.66
C SER A 155 -9.44 11.08 16.26
N LEU A 156 -8.43 11.91 15.99
CA LEU A 156 -7.13 11.51 15.44
C LEU A 156 -6.05 11.23 16.50
N TYR A 157 -6.40 10.65 17.64
CA TYR A 157 -5.37 10.24 18.61
C TYR A 157 -4.92 8.80 18.42
N PHE A 158 -5.70 7.96 17.75
CA PHE A 158 -5.33 6.57 17.54
C PHE A 158 -5.06 6.25 16.07
N ASN A 159 -3.79 6.35 15.68
CA ASN A 159 -3.32 5.84 14.41
C ASN A 159 -2.64 4.47 14.66
N PRO A 160 -3.30 3.34 14.39
CA PRO A 160 -2.77 2.01 14.67
C PRO A 160 -1.43 1.76 13.97
N TRP A 161 -1.14 2.45 12.87
CA TRP A 161 0.15 2.37 12.19
C TRP A 161 1.33 3.02 12.91
N ARG A 162 1.06 3.97 13.80
CA ARG A 162 2.12 4.57 14.64
C ARG A 162 2.51 3.66 15.78
N LEU A 163 1.72 2.64 16.05
CA LEU A 163 2.10 1.60 17.00
C LEU A 163 3.21 0.78 16.40
N SER A 164 4.11 0.28 17.25
CA SER A 164 5.10 -0.69 16.84
C SER A 164 4.42 -2.05 16.65
N LEU A 165 3.64 -2.18 15.56
CA LEU A 165 2.68 -3.26 15.37
C LEU A 165 3.31 -4.64 15.40
N LYS A 166 4.50 -4.79 14.81
CA LYS A 166 5.30 -6.03 14.90
C LYS A 166 5.59 -6.45 16.34
N ASN A 167 5.76 -5.46 17.23
CA ASN A 167 6.03 -5.72 18.63
C ASN A 167 4.75 -5.96 19.46
N ILE A 168 3.58 -5.55 18.95
CA ILE A 168 2.30 -5.80 19.62
C ILE A 168 1.69 -7.11 19.12
N PHE A 169 1.68 -7.34 17.80
CA PHE A 169 1.09 -8.50 17.15
C PHE A 169 2.21 -9.34 16.54
N ARG A 170 2.56 -10.44 17.22
CA ARG A 170 3.74 -11.26 16.88
C ARG A 170 3.60 -12.00 15.55
N SER A 171 2.37 -12.18 15.07
CA SER A 171 2.00 -12.79 13.79
C SER A 171 1.83 -11.78 12.65
N MET A 172 2.19 -10.52 12.88
CA MET A 172 2.16 -9.46 11.88
C MET A 172 3.58 -9.09 11.45
N ASP A 173 3.88 -9.32 10.19
CA ASP A 173 5.18 -9.00 9.62
C ASP A 173 5.06 -8.08 8.41
N PHE A 174 6.05 -7.21 8.27
CA PHE A 174 6.23 -6.38 7.09
C PHE A 174 7.52 -6.78 6.40
N ARG A 175 7.43 -7.22 5.15
CA ARG A 175 8.58 -7.64 4.33
C ARG A 175 9.39 -8.80 4.91
N SER A 176 8.90 -9.47 5.94
CA SER A 176 9.59 -10.55 6.64
C SER A 176 8.73 -11.80 6.69
N VAL A 177 9.33 -12.97 6.45
CA VAL A 177 8.69 -14.27 6.72
C VAL A 177 9.71 -15.29 7.18
N SER A 178 9.25 -16.28 7.95
CA SER A 178 10.02 -17.47 8.31
C SER A 178 10.21 -18.41 7.12
N ASN A 179 9.17 -18.60 6.30
CA ASN A 179 9.22 -19.46 5.12
C ASN A 179 8.42 -18.86 3.95
N LEU A 180 9.06 -18.71 2.80
CA LEU A 180 8.41 -18.18 1.59
C LEU A 180 7.31 -19.11 1.07
N SER A 181 7.43 -20.43 1.24
CA SER A 181 6.43 -21.39 0.78
C SER A 181 5.06 -21.14 1.40
N ASP A 182 5.03 -20.61 2.63
CA ASP A 182 3.81 -20.28 3.34
C ASP A 182 3.05 -19.19 2.59
N ILE A 183 3.75 -18.14 2.12
CA ILE A 183 3.15 -17.08 1.32
C ILE A 183 2.64 -17.61 -0.03
N PHE A 184 3.19 -18.69 -0.57
CA PHE A 184 2.72 -19.33 -1.81
C PHE A 184 1.61 -20.37 -1.58
N SER A 185 1.34 -20.76 -0.33
CA SER A 185 0.28 -21.69 0.02
C SER A 185 -1.11 -21.19 -0.42
N PRO A 186 -1.99 -22.06 -0.94
CA PRO A 186 -3.38 -21.71 -1.22
C PRO A 186 -4.15 -21.18 0.00
N SER A 187 -3.69 -21.45 1.22
CA SER A 187 -4.30 -20.95 2.46
C SER A 187 -4.12 -19.43 2.68
N PHE A 188 -3.17 -18.80 1.99
CA PHE A 188 -3.02 -17.35 2.02
C PHE A 188 -3.99 -16.68 1.04
N THR A 189 -4.83 -15.80 1.59
CA THR A 189 -5.60 -14.85 0.79
C THR A 189 -4.73 -13.63 0.49
N ARG A 190 -4.36 -13.47 -0.78
CA ARG A 190 -3.52 -12.38 -1.28
C ARG A 190 -4.40 -11.28 -1.88
N ILE A 191 -4.21 -10.07 -1.40
CA ILE A 191 -5.00 -8.89 -1.75
C ILE A 191 -4.06 -7.82 -2.30
N MET A 192 -4.48 -7.13 -3.35
CA MET A 192 -3.82 -5.92 -3.80
C MET A 192 -4.84 -4.88 -4.27
N PHE A 193 -4.47 -3.61 -4.15
CA PHE A 193 -5.21 -2.51 -4.77
C PHE A 193 -4.28 -1.79 -5.74
N VAL A 194 -4.72 -1.65 -6.99
CA VAL A 194 -3.96 -1.02 -8.08
C VAL A 194 -4.58 0.29 -8.51
N ARG A 195 -3.76 1.16 -9.06
CA ARG A 195 -4.13 2.49 -9.56
C ARG A 195 -3.50 2.67 -10.91
N HIS A 196 -4.11 3.48 -11.77
CA HIS A 196 -3.52 3.86 -13.04
C HIS A 196 -2.05 4.33 -12.85
N PRO A 197 -1.07 3.78 -13.59
CA PRO A 197 0.34 4.06 -13.34
C PRO A 197 0.69 5.56 -13.47
N PHE A 198 0.10 6.26 -14.44
CA PHE A 198 0.30 7.72 -14.62
C PHE A 198 -0.34 8.53 -13.48
N GLU A 199 -1.49 8.11 -12.95
CA GLU A 199 -2.10 8.75 -11.80
C GLU A 199 -1.25 8.57 -10.55
N ARG A 200 -0.69 7.37 -10.37
CA ARG A 200 0.23 7.08 -9.27
C ARG A 200 1.49 7.93 -9.38
N LEU A 201 2.07 8.05 -10.57
CA LEU A 201 3.25 8.87 -10.82
C LEU A 201 3.00 10.37 -10.53
N ALA A 202 1.89 10.91 -11.04
CA ALA A 202 1.50 12.31 -10.79
C ALA A 202 1.23 12.58 -9.30
N SER A 203 0.58 11.63 -8.62
CA SER A 203 0.35 11.67 -7.18
C SER A 203 1.66 11.64 -6.40
N ALA A 204 2.60 10.78 -6.78
CA ALA A 204 3.91 10.68 -6.15
C ALA A 204 4.69 12.00 -6.28
N TYR A 205 4.69 12.61 -7.47
CA TYR A 205 5.26 13.94 -7.67
C TYR A 205 4.62 14.97 -6.73
N LYS A 206 3.30 15.11 -6.77
CA LYS A 206 2.60 16.14 -5.99
C LYS A 206 2.72 15.97 -4.48
N GLU A 207 2.76 14.74 -3.99
CA GLU A 207 2.81 14.47 -2.55
C GLU A 207 4.24 14.42 -2.00
N ARG A 208 5.20 13.92 -2.77
CA ARG A 208 6.57 13.64 -2.30
C ARG A 208 7.63 14.59 -2.84
N ILE A 209 7.44 15.17 -4.02
CA ILE A 209 8.46 16.00 -4.67
C ILE A 209 8.06 17.48 -4.69
N ALA A 210 6.79 17.77 -4.96
CA ALA A 210 6.26 19.13 -5.08
C ALA A 210 5.78 19.73 -3.75
N LYS A 211 6.23 19.19 -2.62
CA LYS A 211 6.01 19.76 -1.28
C LYS A 211 7.36 20.04 -0.64
N LEU A 212 7.51 21.22 -0.05
CA LEU A 212 8.68 21.51 0.77
C LEU A 212 8.51 20.91 2.16
N GLU A 213 9.61 20.72 2.87
CA GLU A 213 9.62 20.16 4.22
C GLU A 213 8.68 20.93 5.15
N LYS A 214 8.73 22.27 5.09
CA LYS A 214 7.86 23.18 5.85
C LYS A 214 6.35 23.01 5.58
N ASP A 215 5.98 22.43 4.44
CA ASP A 215 4.58 22.26 4.03
C ASP A 215 4.04 20.86 4.39
N ARG A 216 4.86 20.00 5.02
CA ARG A 216 4.48 18.65 5.43
C ARG A 216 4.18 18.57 6.92
N ILE A 217 3.22 17.72 7.26
CA ILE A 217 2.90 17.38 8.66
C ILE A 217 4.04 16.58 9.31
N GLN A 218 4.82 15.85 8.52
CA GLN A 218 5.92 15.00 8.98
C GLN A 218 7.13 15.15 8.05
N PRO A 219 8.36 15.19 8.59
CA PRO A 219 9.58 15.20 7.78
C PRO A 219 9.71 13.94 6.93
N GLU A 220 10.18 14.08 5.69
CA GLU A 220 10.48 12.93 4.82
C GLU A 220 11.83 13.15 4.10
N PRO A 221 12.95 13.07 4.84
CA PRO A 221 14.27 13.50 4.36
C PRO A 221 14.74 12.77 3.10
N TYR A 222 14.28 11.53 2.89
CA TYR A 222 14.54 10.77 1.66
C TYR A 222 14.02 11.51 0.41
N TYR A 223 12.77 11.98 0.42
CA TYR A 223 12.21 12.69 -0.73
C TYR A 223 12.76 14.11 -0.86
N ASP A 224 13.14 14.74 0.25
CA ASP A 224 13.83 16.04 0.22
C ASP A 224 15.21 15.90 -0.43
N GLY A 225 15.93 14.80 -0.15
CA GLY A 225 17.16 14.44 -0.83
C GLY A 225 16.96 14.23 -2.34
N ILE A 226 15.92 13.49 -2.74
CA ILE A 226 15.59 13.30 -4.16
C ILE A 226 15.27 14.63 -4.84
N ARG A 227 14.46 15.49 -4.21
CA ARG A 227 14.10 16.81 -4.73
C ARG A 227 15.35 17.66 -4.98
N LYS A 228 16.27 17.71 -4.02
CA LYS A 228 17.57 18.41 -4.14
C LYS A 228 18.45 17.80 -5.22
N LEU A 229 18.45 16.47 -5.37
CA LEU A 229 19.18 15.78 -6.42
C LEU A 229 18.66 16.12 -7.82
N ILE A 230 17.33 16.13 -8.01
CA ILE A 230 16.70 16.51 -9.28
C ILE A 230 17.03 17.97 -9.61
N CYS A 231 16.97 18.87 -8.62
CA CYS A 231 17.43 20.26 -8.78
C CYS A 231 18.87 20.30 -9.30
N ARG A 232 19.83 19.78 -8.54
CA ARG A 232 21.26 19.77 -8.89
C ARG A 232 21.60 19.12 -10.23
N ARG A 233 20.76 18.23 -10.75
CA ARG A 233 21.04 17.54 -12.01
C ARG A 233 20.44 18.23 -13.22
N TYR A 234 19.25 18.82 -13.08
CA TYR A 234 18.45 19.24 -14.23
C TYR A 234 18.15 20.74 -14.27
N THR A 235 18.45 21.51 -13.22
CA THR A 235 18.14 22.95 -13.18
C THR A 235 19.33 23.84 -13.52
N HIS A 236 20.52 23.28 -13.76
CA HIS A 236 21.70 24.05 -14.17
C HIS A 236 21.72 24.44 -15.66
N PHE A 237 20.67 24.12 -16.42
CA PHE A 237 20.45 24.79 -17.70
C PHE A 237 19.95 26.20 -17.42
N HIS A 238 20.91 27.13 -17.39
CA HIS A 238 20.79 28.58 -17.51
C HIS A 238 19.37 29.13 -17.36
N TRP A 239 19.02 29.62 -16.17
CA TRP A 239 18.04 30.70 -16.11
C TRP A 239 18.60 31.82 -16.98
N ALA A 240 17.97 32.10 -18.12
CA ALA A 240 18.44 33.05 -19.14
C ALA A 240 18.50 34.53 -18.67
N GLY A 241 18.53 34.76 -17.36
CA GLY A 241 18.53 36.08 -16.73
C GLY A 241 19.20 36.16 -15.35
N ASP A 242 20.08 35.21 -14.96
CA ASP A 242 21.00 35.44 -13.83
C ASP A 242 22.41 35.70 -14.39
N PRO A 243 22.82 36.98 -14.50
CA PRO A 243 24.13 37.36 -15.02
C PRO A 243 25.29 36.90 -14.13
N MET A 244 25.02 36.46 -12.89
CA MET A 244 26.07 36.18 -11.89
C MET A 244 26.43 34.69 -11.76
N GLY A 245 25.73 33.78 -12.44
CA GLY A 245 26.05 32.34 -12.40
C GLY A 245 26.07 31.75 -10.99
N ARG A 246 25.25 32.27 -10.07
CA ARG A 246 25.24 31.81 -8.67
C ARG A 246 24.55 30.46 -8.56
N ASP A 247 25.12 29.58 -7.74
CA ASP A 247 24.45 28.35 -7.33
C ASP A 247 23.11 28.70 -6.64
N HIS A 248 22.00 28.35 -7.28
CA HIS A 248 20.70 28.51 -6.66
C HIS A 248 20.54 27.49 -5.52
N PRO A 249 20.12 27.92 -4.32
CA PRO A 249 19.90 27.01 -3.22
C PRO A 249 18.72 26.08 -3.54
N CYS A 250 19.02 24.80 -3.79
CA CYS A 250 18.01 23.75 -4.00
C CYS A 250 17.12 23.48 -2.77
N GLU A 251 17.37 24.14 -1.64
CA GLU A 251 16.66 23.90 -0.38
C GLU A 251 15.15 24.16 -0.52
N ASN A 252 14.77 25.27 -1.14
CA ASN A 252 13.37 25.67 -1.31
C ASN A 252 12.87 25.55 -2.76
N PHE A 253 13.59 24.81 -3.59
CA PHE A 253 13.25 24.64 -4.99
C PHE A 253 12.35 23.41 -5.21
N ILE A 254 11.24 23.61 -5.93
CA ILE A 254 10.37 22.52 -6.40
C ILE A 254 10.70 22.23 -7.88
N PRO A 255 11.29 21.07 -8.20
CA PRO A 255 11.58 20.69 -9.57
C PRO A 255 10.31 20.58 -10.41
N PRO A 256 10.31 21.08 -11.66
CA PRO A 256 9.21 20.84 -12.60
C PRO A 256 8.96 19.34 -12.78
N PHE A 257 7.71 18.98 -13.06
CA PHE A 257 7.31 17.58 -13.29
C PHE A 257 8.14 16.89 -14.38
N LYS A 258 8.50 17.61 -15.44
CA LYS A 258 9.42 17.13 -16.49
C LYS A 258 10.74 16.62 -15.92
N HIS A 259 11.38 17.35 -15.01
CA HIS A 259 12.66 16.93 -14.42
C HIS A 259 12.50 15.71 -13.52
N PHE A 260 11.37 15.59 -12.82
CA PHE A 260 11.04 14.38 -12.07
C PHE A 260 10.84 13.17 -12.99
N VAL A 261 10.18 13.33 -14.13
CA VAL A 261 10.02 12.26 -15.14
C VAL A 261 11.36 11.84 -15.72
N ILE A 262 12.21 12.80 -16.11
CA ILE A 262 13.56 12.51 -16.61
C ILE A 262 14.37 11.75 -15.56
N PHE A 263 14.34 12.20 -14.30
CA PHE A 263 15.01 11.51 -13.19
C PHE A 263 14.58 10.04 -13.06
N ILE A 264 13.28 9.77 -13.15
CA ILE A 264 12.74 8.41 -13.08
C ILE A 264 13.24 7.57 -14.24
N LEU A 265 13.16 8.09 -15.47
CA LEU A 265 13.59 7.36 -16.67
C LEU A 265 15.10 7.10 -16.65
N THR A 266 15.92 8.09 -16.31
CA THR A 266 17.37 7.90 -16.14
C THR A 266 17.70 6.82 -15.10
N ASN A 267 16.94 6.72 -14.02
CA ASN A 267 17.18 5.68 -13.01
C ASN A 267 16.91 4.26 -13.55
N THR A 268 16.04 4.10 -14.56
CA THR A 268 15.78 2.80 -15.20
C THR A 268 16.99 2.27 -15.98
N GLU A 269 17.88 3.16 -16.42
CA GLU A 269 19.08 2.84 -17.21
C GLU A 269 20.32 2.55 -16.33
N THR A 270 20.20 2.73 -15.01
CA THR A 270 21.30 2.43 -14.08
C THR A 270 21.53 0.93 -13.92
N SER A 271 22.69 0.54 -13.38
CA SER A 271 23.01 -0.87 -13.08
C SER A 271 22.03 -1.55 -12.10
N PHE A 272 21.26 -0.77 -11.35
CA PHE A 272 20.21 -1.27 -10.47
C PHE A 272 18.82 -1.33 -11.12
N GLY A 273 18.63 -0.56 -12.20
CA GLY A 273 17.43 -0.51 -13.03
C GLY A 273 16.12 -0.30 -12.26
N VAL A 274 15.05 -0.86 -12.82
CA VAL A 274 13.68 -0.74 -12.29
C VAL A 274 13.53 -1.35 -10.89
N ALA A 275 14.35 -2.35 -10.53
CA ALA A 275 14.22 -3.11 -9.28
C ALA A 275 14.47 -2.28 -8.01
N ARG A 276 15.22 -1.18 -8.08
CA ARG A 276 15.51 -0.29 -6.93
C ARG A 276 14.81 1.06 -6.97
N MET A 277 13.83 1.23 -7.86
CA MET A 277 13.00 2.42 -7.87
C MET A 277 12.16 2.49 -6.57
N ASP A 278 11.85 3.71 -6.13
CA ASP A 278 10.96 3.90 -4.99
C ASP A 278 9.58 3.31 -5.28
N ALA A 279 8.97 2.69 -4.26
CA ALA A 279 7.68 2.02 -4.38
C ALA A 279 6.54 2.92 -4.90
N HIS A 280 6.63 4.25 -4.75
CA HIS A 280 5.61 5.17 -5.26
C HIS A 280 5.63 5.31 -6.78
N TRP A 281 6.77 5.05 -7.46
CA TRP A 281 6.90 5.16 -8.92
C TRP A 281 7.55 3.93 -9.58
N GLN A 282 7.84 2.87 -8.83
CA GLN A 282 8.22 1.56 -9.39
C GLN A 282 6.98 0.82 -9.90
N PRO A 283 6.93 0.29 -11.14
CA PRO A 283 5.77 -0.46 -11.67
C PRO A 283 5.19 -1.48 -10.67
N TYR A 284 3.85 -1.60 -10.62
CA TYR A 284 3.15 -2.54 -9.75
C TYR A 284 3.63 -3.98 -9.98
N THR A 285 3.81 -4.35 -11.26
CA THR A 285 4.34 -5.66 -11.69
C THR A 285 5.63 -6.04 -11.00
N VAL A 286 6.52 -5.06 -10.82
CA VAL A 286 7.82 -5.24 -10.15
C VAL A 286 7.68 -5.16 -8.63
N VAL A 287 7.12 -4.06 -8.10
CA VAL A 287 7.08 -3.81 -6.64
C VAL A 287 6.23 -4.84 -5.89
N CYS A 288 5.17 -5.37 -6.52
CA CYS A 288 4.30 -6.38 -5.95
C CYS A 288 4.57 -7.79 -6.49
N GLN A 289 5.56 -8.00 -7.37
CA GLN A 289 5.87 -9.30 -8.00
C GLN A 289 4.59 -9.99 -8.53
N VAL A 290 3.81 -9.25 -9.33
CA VAL A 290 2.41 -9.55 -9.63
C VAL A 290 2.23 -10.93 -10.28
N CYS A 291 3.14 -11.33 -11.15
CA CYS A 291 3.08 -12.64 -11.80
C CYS A 291 3.60 -13.80 -10.93
N LYS A 292 4.35 -13.51 -9.86
CA LYS A 292 4.77 -14.55 -8.89
C LYS A 292 3.66 -14.86 -7.90
N PHE A 293 2.94 -13.85 -7.44
CA PHE A 293 1.87 -14.02 -6.46
C PHE A 293 0.50 -14.11 -7.15
N LYS A 294 -0.16 -15.27 -7.02
CA LYS A 294 -1.55 -15.43 -7.48
C LYS A 294 -2.50 -14.66 -6.56
N TYR A 295 -2.77 -13.39 -6.88
CA TYR A 295 -3.66 -12.53 -6.10
C TYR A 295 -5.12 -13.01 -6.15
N ASN A 296 -5.72 -13.20 -4.98
CA ASN A 296 -7.11 -13.64 -4.83
C ASN A 296 -8.12 -12.50 -4.93
N PHE A 297 -7.67 -11.26 -4.70
CA PHE A 297 -8.49 -10.06 -4.80
C PHE A 297 -7.66 -8.89 -5.35
N ILE A 298 -8.12 -8.30 -6.46
CA ILE A 298 -7.50 -7.14 -7.10
C ILE A 298 -8.52 -6.00 -7.13
N GLY A 299 -8.37 -5.09 -6.17
CA GLY A 299 -9.14 -3.84 -6.11
C GLY A 299 -8.52 -2.76 -6.98
N LYS A 300 -9.31 -1.78 -7.39
CA LYS A 300 -8.90 -0.58 -8.12
C LYS A 300 -9.18 0.66 -7.29
N TYR A 301 -8.25 1.60 -7.30
CA TYR A 301 -8.40 2.85 -6.60
C TYR A 301 -9.48 3.75 -7.22
N GLU A 302 -9.72 3.64 -8.52
CA GLU A 302 -10.76 4.36 -9.24
C GLU A 302 -12.17 3.92 -8.81
N THR A 303 -12.32 2.66 -8.38
CA THR A 303 -13.56 2.09 -7.84
C THR A 303 -13.43 1.75 -6.36
N PHE A 304 -12.55 2.45 -5.63
CA PHE A 304 -12.10 2.03 -4.30
C PHE A 304 -13.24 1.69 -3.35
N ASN A 305 -14.27 2.52 -3.23
CA ASN A 305 -15.36 2.27 -2.28
C ASN A 305 -16.11 0.96 -2.58
N ASN A 306 -16.39 0.69 -3.86
CA ASN A 306 -17.08 -0.53 -4.28
C ASN A 306 -16.19 -1.76 -4.07
N ASP A 307 -14.92 -1.65 -4.44
CA ASP A 307 -13.94 -2.72 -4.30
C ASP A 307 -13.66 -3.01 -2.82
N PHE A 308 -13.53 -1.98 -2.01
CA PHE A 308 -13.33 -2.09 -0.58
C PHE A 308 -14.56 -2.71 0.12
N ASN A 309 -15.78 -2.29 -0.22
CA ASN A 309 -17.00 -2.93 0.28
C ASN A 309 -17.10 -4.40 -0.10
N SER A 310 -16.65 -4.77 -1.29
CA SER A 310 -16.61 -6.16 -1.74
C SER A 310 -15.58 -6.98 -0.95
N LEU A 311 -14.43 -6.37 -0.64
CA LEU A 311 -13.42 -6.98 0.21
C LEU A 311 -13.94 -7.18 1.65
N LEU A 312 -14.64 -6.19 2.21
CA LEU A 312 -15.27 -6.30 3.54
C LEU A 312 -16.21 -7.51 3.61
N LYS A 313 -17.10 -7.67 2.61
CA LYS A 313 -17.98 -8.85 2.49
C LYS A 313 -17.19 -10.16 2.43
N ARG A 314 -16.15 -10.22 1.58
CA ARG A 314 -15.30 -11.41 1.45
C ARG A 314 -14.58 -11.79 2.75
N LEU A 315 -14.24 -10.80 3.57
CA LEU A 315 -13.57 -10.98 4.85
C LEU A 315 -14.55 -11.12 6.02
N ASN A 316 -15.87 -11.22 5.76
CA ASN A 316 -16.92 -11.29 6.77
C ASN A 316 -16.89 -10.10 7.76
N VAL A 317 -16.74 -8.89 7.23
CA VAL A 317 -16.77 -7.64 8.00
C VAL A 317 -18.00 -6.82 7.59
N SER A 318 -19.01 -6.76 8.45
CA SER A 318 -20.25 -6.01 8.21
C SER A 318 -20.21 -4.59 8.76
N ASP A 319 -19.50 -4.36 9.87
CA ASP A 319 -19.63 -3.14 10.69
C ASP A 319 -18.46 -2.17 10.51
N TRP A 320 -17.98 -2.00 9.27
CA TRP A 320 -16.86 -1.11 9.00
C TRP A 320 -17.34 0.31 8.71
N ASN A 321 -16.79 1.32 9.41
CA ASN A 321 -17.15 2.71 9.13
C ASN A 321 -16.52 3.17 7.80
N ASN A 322 -17.36 3.31 6.78
CA ASN A 322 -16.99 3.83 5.47
C ASN A 322 -17.13 5.36 5.35
N GLU A 323 -17.97 5.99 6.18
CA GLU A 323 -18.26 7.43 6.10
C GLU A 323 -17.05 8.31 6.41
N LYS A 324 -16.22 7.88 7.37
CA LYS A 324 -15.03 8.61 7.83
C LYS A 324 -13.74 8.21 7.10
N ARG A 325 -13.84 7.27 6.17
CA ARG A 325 -12.71 6.72 5.42
C ARG A 325 -12.88 7.06 3.95
N ARG A 326 -12.35 8.21 3.56
CA ARG A 326 -12.24 8.52 2.14
C ARG A 326 -11.36 7.44 1.51
N GLY A 327 -11.90 6.74 0.50
CA GLY A 327 -11.07 6.09 -0.52
C GLY A 327 -10.08 7.07 -1.12
N ALA A 328 -9.15 6.60 -1.97
CA ALA A 328 -8.21 7.52 -2.62
C ALA A 328 -8.94 8.75 -3.11
N SER A 329 -8.69 9.84 -2.39
CA SER A 329 -8.85 11.23 -2.71
C SER A 329 -9.61 11.51 -4.01
N SER A 330 -10.64 12.36 -3.89
CA SER A 330 -11.29 13.10 -4.97
C SER A 330 -10.28 14.02 -5.69
N HIS A 331 -9.17 13.46 -6.16
CA HIS A 331 -8.20 14.18 -6.95
C HIS A 331 -8.88 14.49 -8.27
N ASN A 332 -8.81 15.75 -8.64
CA ASN A 332 -9.24 16.17 -9.95
C ASN A 332 -8.31 15.52 -10.98
N THR A 333 -8.82 14.55 -11.74
CA THR A 333 -8.10 13.88 -12.83
C THR A 333 -7.50 14.91 -13.79
N TRP A 334 -8.18 16.03 -14.00
CA TRP A 334 -7.69 17.13 -14.82
C TRP A 334 -6.36 17.69 -14.32
N ASP A 335 -6.19 17.90 -13.02
CA ASP A 335 -4.94 18.44 -12.47
C ASP A 335 -3.74 17.51 -12.73
N TYR A 336 -3.98 16.20 -12.83
CA TYR A 336 -2.93 15.24 -13.18
C TYR A 336 -2.70 15.18 -14.68
N GLN A 337 -3.77 15.25 -15.50
CA GLN A 337 -3.66 15.36 -16.96
C GLN A 337 -2.81 16.58 -17.36
N GLN A 338 -2.93 17.72 -16.66
CA GLN A 338 -2.12 18.91 -16.92
C GLN A 338 -0.63 18.71 -16.67
N LEU A 339 -0.23 17.80 -15.77
CA LEU A 339 1.19 17.49 -15.60
C LEU A 339 1.75 16.82 -16.86
N PHE A 340 0.99 15.89 -17.46
CA PHE A 340 1.40 15.16 -18.65
C PHE A 340 1.27 15.98 -19.94
N SER A 341 0.34 16.93 -20.02
CA SER A 341 0.14 17.76 -21.22
C SER A 341 1.41 18.54 -21.61
N SER A 342 2.21 18.96 -20.61
CA SER A 342 3.44 19.72 -20.78
C SER A 342 4.68 18.90 -21.17
N LEU A 343 4.60 17.56 -21.17
CA LEU A 343 5.77 16.71 -21.44
C LEU A 343 6.01 16.49 -22.93
N PRO A 344 7.25 16.50 -23.44
CA PRO A 344 7.54 16.02 -24.79
C PRO A 344 7.01 14.59 -25.06
N ASP A 345 6.64 14.30 -26.31
CA ASP A 345 6.11 12.98 -26.72
C ASP A 345 7.08 11.83 -26.42
N ASP A 346 8.38 12.06 -26.57
CA ASP A 346 9.42 11.06 -26.29
C ASP A 346 9.40 10.61 -24.82
N LEU A 347 9.22 11.54 -23.87
CA LEU A 347 9.12 11.22 -22.45
C LEU A 347 7.84 10.45 -22.15
N ILE A 348 6.72 10.81 -22.78
CA ILE A 348 5.46 10.09 -22.64
C ILE A 348 5.62 8.65 -23.15
N CYS A 349 6.26 8.46 -24.30
CA CYS A 349 6.49 7.14 -24.87
C CYS A 349 7.43 6.28 -24.02
N GLN A 350 8.48 6.88 -23.45
CA GLN A 350 9.35 6.19 -22.49
C GLN A 350 8.59 5.78 -21.22
N LEU A 351 7.74 6.66 -20.67
CA LEU A 351 6.86 6.30 -19.54
C LEU A 351 5.87 5.19 -19.90
N LYS A 352 5.30 5.23 -21.11
CA LYS A 352 4.41 4.18 -21.62
C LYS A 352 5.13 2.83 -21.63
N ARG A 353 6.38 2.79 -22.09
CA ARG A 353 7.21 1.57 -22.08
C ARG A 353 7.50 1.09 -20.67
N LEU A 354 7.93 1.98 -19.78
CA LEU A 354 8.20 1.66 -18.37
C LEU A 354 7.00 1.04 -17.65
N TYR A 355 5.78 1.51 -17.92
CA TYR A 355 4.55 1.01 -17.28
C TYR A 355 3.69 0.12 -18.19
N SER A 356 4.26 -0.41 -19.27
CA SER A 356 3.52 -1.19 -20.28
C SER A 356 2.82 -2.40 -19.67
N ASP A 357 3.53 -3.19 -18.87
CA ASP A 357 2.97 -4.36 -18.19
C ASP A 357 1.85 -3.97 -17.23
N ASP A 358 2.01 -2.90 -16.44
CA ASP A 358 0.96 -2.40 -15.53
C ASP A 358 -0.30 -1.99 -16.32
N LEU A 359 -0.12 -1.28 -17.44
CA LEU A 359 -1.23 -0.86 -18.31
C LEU A 359 -1.97 -2.08 -18.86
N GLN A 360 -1.22 -3.07 -19.37
CA GLN A 360 -1.80 -4.27 -19.95
C GLN A 360 -2.46 -5.16 -18.89
N LEU A 361 -1.75 -5.51 -17.82
CA LEU A 361 -2.22 -6.45 -16.80
C LEU A 361 -3.46 -5.94 -16.07
N PHE A 362 -3.49 -4.65 -15.75
CA PHE A 362 -4.61 -4.06 -15.02
C PHE A 362 -5.66 -3.42 -15.93
N ASN A 363 -5.53 -3.55 -17.25
CA ASN A 363 -6.46 -3.01 -18.24
C ASN A 363 -6.68 -1.50 -18.05
N TYR A 364 -5.57 -0.75 -18.05
CA TYR A 364 -5.55 0.70 -18.04
C TYR A 364 -5.17 1.23 -19.42
N ARG A 365 -5.68 2.42 -19.74
CA ARG A 365 -5.45 3.08 -21.03
C ARG A 365 -4.69 4.36 -20.80
N ILE A 366 -3.59 4.56 -21.53
CA ILE A 366 -2.78 5.78 -21.40
C ILE A 366 -3.61 7.04 -21.69
N GLU A 367 -4.61 6.91 -22.56
CA GLU A 367 -5.53 7.96 -22.97
C GLU A 367 -6.37 8.51 -21.81
N ASP A 368 -6.46 7.81 -20.68
CA ASP A 368 -7.15 8.30 -19.49
C ASP A 368 -6.41 9.50 -18.86
N TYR A 369 -5.08 9.58 -19.03
CA TYR A 369 -4.22 10.65 -18.51
C TYR A 369 -3.49 11.48 -19.57
N VAL A 370 -3.31 10.95 -20.78
CA VAL A 370 -2.63 11.63 -21.88
C VAL A 370 -3.62 11.87 -23.02
N LYS A 371 -4.08 13.12 -23.17
CA LYS A 371 -5.01 13.53 -24.23
C LYS A 371 -4.26 14.06 -25.44
N ARG A 372 -3.74 13.15 -26.29
CA ARG A 372 -3.03 13.49 -27.54
C ARG A 372 -3.62 12.74 -28.72
N CYS A 373 -4.04 13.48 -29.75
CA CYS A 373 -4.67 12.88 -30.94
C CYS A 373 -3.67 12.11 -31.83
N THR A 374 -2.37 12.42 -31.75
CA THR A 374 -1.34 11.89 -32.67
C THR A 374 -0.14 11.26 -31.96
N LEU A 375 -0.29 10.82 -30.71
CA LEU A 375 0.83 10.20 -29.99
C LEU A 375 1.20 8.85 -30.62
N THR A 376 2.30 8.81 -31.36
CA THR A 376 2.90 7.59 -31.91
C THR A 376 4.14 7.22 -31.14
N CYS A 377 4.08 6.14 -30.37
CA CYS A 377 5.23 5.57 -29.69
C CYS A 377 5.79 4.41 -30.50
N TRP A 378 6.96 4.60 -31.10
CA TRP A 378 7.70 3.53 -31.74
C TRP A 378 8.27 2.59 -30.67
N SER A 379 8.23 1.29 -30.96
CA SER A 379 8.69 0.21 -30.08
C SER A 379 10.15 0.41 -29.67
#